data_AF-A0A519LFM9-F1
#
_entry.id   AF-A0A519LFM9-F1
#
_cell.length_a   1.000
_cell.length_b   1.000
_cell.length_c   1.000
_cell.angle_alpha   90.00
_cell.angle_beta   90.00
_cell.angle_gamma   90.00
#
_symmetry.space_group_name_H-M   'P 1'
#
loop_
_entity.id
_entity.type
_entity.pdbx_description
1 polymer ?
#
loop_
_entity_poly.entity_id
_entity_poly.type
_entity_poly.pdbx_seq_one_letter_code
_entity_poly.pdbx_strand_id
1 'polypeptide(L)'
;METQFSQSGQFQKENFSAFIKELVQKFKPEQIYSFSKNIDFKVNNGCFIENRSAENYHYFLLMVTESVTRIEHEVQDFANNHYPFGKITILAHGKETIADAIKANNKFFITIYNDGQILYSRDGMVQRTHIINFIPTQGAVKAQKHYNHRFPLATGFLKSAKECLTNQHYNL
;
A
#
# COMPACT_ATOMS: atom_id res chain seq x y z
N MET A 1 16.22 32.42 -1.59
CA MET A 1 16.47 31.04 -2.08
C MET A 1 15.29 30.15 -1.62
N GLU A 2 14.06 30.54 -1.96
CA GLU A 2 12.81 29.88 -1.48
C GLU A 2 11.83 29.57 -2.62
N THR A 3 12.13 30.01 -3.85
CA THR A 3 11.19 30.00 -4.98
C THR A 3 11.18 28.71 -5.80
N GLN A 4 12.20 27.85 -5.69
CA GLN A 4 12.27 26.59 -6.47
C GLN A 4 11.51 25.42 -5.84
N PHE A 5 11.40 25.37 -4.50
CA PHE A 5 10.70 24.27 -3.79
C PHE A 5 9.19 24.27 -4.00
N SER A 6 8.58 25.43 -4.29
CA SER A 6 7.13 25.53 -4.49
C SER A 6 6.69 24.97 -5.86
N GLN A 7 7.59 24.93 -6.84
CA GLN A 7 7.28 24.48 -8.20
C GLN A 7 7.35 22.95 -8.37
N SER A 8 8.26 22.26 -7.67
CA SER A 8 8.40 20.79 -7.72
C SER A 8 7.15 20.08 -7.21
N GLY A 9 6.63 20.50 -6.05
CA GLY A 9 5.44 19.89 -5.45
C GLY A 9 4.16 20.12 -6.25
N GLN A 10 4.03 21.25 -6.95
CA GLN A 10 2.87 21.55 -7.79
C GLN A 10 2.88 20.71 -9.07
N PHE A 11 4.02 20.65 -9.77
CA PHE A 11 4.21 19.81 -10.95
C PHE A 11 3.93 18.33 -10.63
N GLN A 12 4.40 17.87 -9.47
CA GLN A 12 4.14 16.51 -9.01
C GLN A 12 2.64 16.22 -8.82
N LYS A 13 1.90 17.14 -8.19
CA LYS A 13 0.44 17.00 -8.00
C LYS A 13 -0.30 16.92 -9.33
N GLU A 14 0.11 17.72 -10.31
CA GLU A 14 -0.50 17.73 -11.65
C GLU A 14 -0.26 16.41 -12.38
N ASN A 15 0.97 15.91 -12.38
CA ASN A 15 1.30 14.60 -12.98
C ASN A 15 0.59 13.44 -12.26
N PHE A 16 0.51 13.50 -10.93
CA PHE A 16 -0.21 12.48 -10.17
C PHE A 16 -1.72 12.50 -10.49
N SER A 17 -2.32 13.69 -10.57
CA SER A 17 -3.73 13.84 -10.97
C SER A 17 -3.98 13.34 -12.40
N ALA A 18 -3.07 13.61 -13.34
CA ALA A 18 -3.13 13.08 -14.70
C ALA A 18 -3.08 11.55 -14.71
N PHE A 19 -2.15 10.95 -13.96
CA PHE A 19 -2.06 9.50 -13.80
C PHE A 19 -3.35 8.88 -13.22
N ILE A 20 -3.95 9.49 -12.19
CA ILE A 20 -5.23 9.00 -11.64
C ILE A 20 -6.34 9.02 -12.70
N LYS A 21 -6.38 10.03 -13.57
CA LYS A 21 -7.36 10.08 -14.67
C LYS A 21 -7.15 8.94 -15.68
N GLU A 22 -5.90 8.66 -16.07
CA GLU A 22 -5.58 7.53 -16.96
C GLU A 22 -5.97 6.19 -16.33
N LEU A 23 -5.66 6.02 -15.03
CA LEU A 23 -6.01 4.84 -14.27
C LEU A 23 -7.53 4.62 -14.25
N VAL A 24 -8.30 5.69 -14.02
CA VAL A 24 -9.77 5.67 -14.04
C VAL A 24 -10.31 5.33 -15.43
N GLN A 25 -9.74 5.92 -16.49
CA GLN A 25 -10.18 5.66 -17.87
C GLN A 25 -9.98 4.20 -18.27
N LYS A 26 -8.83 3.61 -17.92
CA LYS A 26 -8.50 2.24 -18.28
C LYS A 26 -9.30 1.21 -17.47
N PHE A 27 -9.30 1.33 -16.15
CA PHE A 27 -9.81 0.28 -15.26
C PHE A 27 -11.22 0.52 -14.75
N LYS A 28 -11.75 1.75 -14.90
CA LYS A 28 -13.08 2.15 -14.44
C LYS A 28 -13.37 1.66 -13.01
N PRO A 29 -12.57 2.04 -12.00
CA PRO A 29 -12.81 1.58 -10.64
C PRO A 29 -14.11 2.17 -10.07
N GLU A 30 -14.54 1.62 -8.94
CA GLU A 30 -15.57 2.23 -8.09
C GLU A 30 -14.97 3.41 -7.32
N GLN A 31 -13.83 3.17 -6.66
CA GLN A 31 -13.17 4.16 -5.81
C GLN A 31 -11.65 3.99 -5.87
N ILE A 32 -10.92 5.07 -5.61
CA ILE A 32 -9.47 5.03 -5.40
C ILE A 32 -9.16 5.79 -4.11
N TYR A 33 -8.48 5.11 -3.19
CA TYR A 33 -7.95 5.68 -1.96
C TYR A 33 -6.44 5.82 -2.03
N SER A 34 -5.88 6.92 -1.56
CA SER A 34 -4.49 7.03 -1.15
C SER A 34 -4.41 6.83 0.35
N PHE A 35 -3.75 5.76 0.79
CA PHE A 35 -3.64 5.44 2.21
C PHE A 35 -2.27 5.73 2.82
N SER A 36 -1.25 5.95 1.97
CA SER A 36 0.04 6.44 2.43
C SER A 36 0.78 7.15 1.30
N LYS A 37 1.68 8.06 1.67
CA LYS A 37 2.58 8.78 0.78
C LYS A 37 3.90 8.98 1.50
N ASN A 38 4.99 8.52 0.88
CA ASN A 38 6.35 8.82 1.30
C ASN A 38 6.99 9.80 0.33
N ILE A 39 7.82 10.70 0.86
CA ILE A 39 8.57 11.67 0.07
C ILE A 39 10.02 11.60 0.54
N ASP A 40 10.90 11.14 -0.34
CA ASP A 40 12.33 11.06 -0.07
C ASP A 40 13.05 12.22 -0.74
N PHE A 41 13.82 12.97 0.05
CA PHE A 41 14.63 14.08 -0.43
C PHE A 41 16.08 13.63 -0.54
N LYS A 42 16.64 13.70 -1.74
CA LYS A 42 18.06 13.41 -1.96
C LYS A 42 18.77 14.67 -2.42
N VAL A 43 19.75 15.11 -1.65
CA VAL A 43 20.63 16.21 -2.00
C VAL A 43 22.01 15.63 -2.28
N ASN A 44 22.49 15.80 -3.50
CA ASN A 44 23.85 15.46 -3.89
C ASN A 44 24.63 16.76 -4.07
N ASN A 45 25.70 16.91 -3.28
CA ASN A 45 26.67 17.98 -3.41
C ASN A 45 28.08 17.39 -3.45
N GLY A 46 28.99 18.05 -4.16
CA GLY A 46 30.37 17.65 -4.22
C GLY A 46 31.21 18.67 -4.97
N CYS A 47 32.53 18.63 -4.78
CA CYS A 47 33.45 19.52 -5.49
C CYS A 47 33.58 19.22 -7.00
N PHE A 48 32.99 18.11 -7.47
CA PHE A 48 33.01 17.68 -8.88
C PHE A 48 31.63 17.53 -9.50
N ILE A 49 30.56 17.82 -8.76
CA ILE A 49 29.18 17.74 -9.25
C ILE A 49 28.42 18.99 -8.84
N GLU A 50 27.59 19.50 -9.75
CA GLU A 50 26.65 20.56 -9.39
C GLU A 50 25.71 20.09 -8.28
N ASN A 51 25.33 21.01 -7.40
CA ASN A 51 24.33 20.75 -6.39
C ASN A 51 23.03 20.32 -7.07
N ARG A 52 22.63 19.07 -6.84
CA ARG A 52 21.38 18.51 -7.37
C ARG A 52 20.53 18.04 -6.20
N SER A 53 19.32 18.59 -6.11
CA SER A 53 18.26 18.06 -5.26
C SER A 53 17.26 17.28 -6.11
N ALA A 54 16.83 16.14 -5.60
CA ALA A 54 15.76 15.34 -6.19
C ALA A 54 14.75 14.95 -5.10
N GLU A 55 13.48 15.00 -5.46
CA GLU A 55 12.37 14.54 -4.63
C GLU A 55 11.81 13.27 -5.26
N ASN A 56 11.75 12.18 -4.50
CA ASN A 56 11.15 10.93 -4.95
C ASN A 56 9.85 10.70 -4.19
N TYR A 57 8.76 10.57 -4.94
CA TYR A 57 7.44 10.37 -4.39
C TYR A 57 7.04 8.91 -4.48
N HIS A 58 6.57 8.32 -3.38
CA HIS A 58 6.02 6.98 -3.36
C HIS A 58 4.59 7.01 -2.81
N TYR A 59 3.62 6.72 -3.67
CA TYR A 59 2.21 6.63 -3.31
C TYR A 59 1.76 5.20 -3.08
N PHE A 60 0.91 5.03 -2.08
CA PHE A 60 0.26 3.76 -1.78
C PHE A 60 -1.24 3.88 -1.96
N LEU A 61 -1.77 3.15 -2.93
CA LEU A 61 -3.14 3.26 -3.41
C LEU A 61 -3.92 1.97 -3.15
N LEU A 62 -5.19 2.12 -2.81
CA LEU A 62 -6.18 1.05 -2.87
C LEU A 62 -7.20 1.40 -3.95
N MET A 63 -7.27 0.59 -5.00
CA MET A 63 -8.28 0.66 -6.03
C MET A 63 -9.40 -0.34 -5.72
N VAL A 64 -10.62 0.17 -5.60
CA VAL A 64 -11.82 -0.63 -5.37
C VAL A 64 -12.44 -0.94 -6.72
N THR A 65 -12.59 -2.22 -7.03
CA THR A 65 -13.19 -2.70 -8.27
C THR A 65 -14.62 -3.18 -8.03
N GLU A 66 -15.42 -3.16 -9.10
CA GLU A 66 -16.78 -3.70 -9.08
C GLU A 66 -16.76 -5.23 -8.99
N SER A 67 -15.89 -5.89 -9.76
CA SER A 67 -15.73 -7.34 -9.75
C SER A 67 -14.67 -7.82 -8.76
N VAL A 68 -14.76 -9.10 -8.39
CA VAL A 68 -13.80 -9.83 -7.53
C VAL A 68 -12.56 -10.31 -8.32
N THR A 69 -12.53 -10.10 -9.63
CA THR A 69 -11.43 -10.56 -10.50
C THR A 69 -10.11 -9.93 -10.06
N ARG A 70 -9.10 -10.78 -9.82
CA ARG A 70 -7.76 -10.33 -9.46
C ARG A 70 -7.09 -9.69 -10.67
N ILE A 71 -6.90 -8.39 -10.60
CA ILE A 71 -6.21 -7.58 -11.64
C ILE A 71 -4.96 -6.89 -11.09
N GLU A 72 -4.49 -7.29 -9.90
CA GLU A 72 -3.41 -6.63 -9.15
C GLU A 72 -2.13 -6.50 -9.98
N HIS A 73 -1.72 -7.56 -10.67
CA HIS A 73 -0.53 -7.55 -11.53
C HIS A 73 -0.66 -6.55 -12.68
N GLU A 74 -1.77 -6.57 -13.41
CA GLU A 74 -1.97 -5.66 -14.54
C GLU A 74 -2.03 -4.19 -14.09
N VAL A 75 -2.68 -3.91 -12.97
CA VAL A 75 -2.81 -2.56 -12.43
C VAL A 75 -1.46 -2.04 -11.94
N GLN A 76 -0.65 -2.89 -11.30
CA GLN A 76 0.68 -2.51 -10.85
C GLN A 76 1.63 -2.29 -12.04
N ASP A 77 1.58 -3.15 -13.06
CA ASP A 77 2.38 -2.99 -14.28
C ASP A 77 1.98 -1.73 -15.06
N PHE A 78 0.68 -1.44 -15.13
CA PHE A 78 0.20 -0.18 -15.71
C PHE A 78 0.78 1.02 -14.95
N ALA A 79 0.71 1.00 -13.62
CA ALA A 79 1.23 2.09 -12.79
C ALA A 79 2.75 2.30 -12.97
N ASN A 80 3.52 1.22 -13.05
CA ASN A 80 4.97 1.27 -13.28
C ASN A 80 5.32 1.90 -14.64
N ASN A 81 4.50 1.64 -15.67
CA ASN A 81 4.76 2.13 -17.03
C ASN A 81 4.23 3.54 -17.30
N HIS A 82 3.23 4.02 -16.54
CA HIS A 82 2.52 5.28 -16.81
C HIS A 82 2.77 6.37 -15.77
N TYR A 83 3.59 6.11 -14.74
CA TYR A 83 3.98 7.13 -13.76
C TYR A 83 5.51 7.22 -13.59
N PRO A 84 6.21 7.95 -14.50
CA PRO A 84 7.68 8.04 -14.45
C PRO A 84 8.22 8.99 -13.38
N PHE A 85 7.34 9.75 -12.71
CA PHE A 85 7.72 10.82 -11.76
C PHE A 85 7.84 10.34 -10.30
N GLY A 86 7.80 9.02 -10.08
CA GLY A 86 7.89 8.42 -8.76
C GLY A 86 7.52 6.95 -8.78
N LYS A 87 7.12 6.43 -7.63
CA LYS A 87 6.66 5.05 -7.47
C LYS A 87 5.20 5.01 -7.06
N ILE A 88 4.44 4.12 -7.67
CA ILE A 88 3.10 3.76 -7.22
C ILE A 88 3.15 2.32 -6.70
N THR A 89 2.62 2.08 -5.51
CA THR A 89 2.25 0.74 -5.07
C THR A 89 0.75 0.70 -4.93
N ILE A 90 0.10 -0.20 -5.67
CA ILE A 90 -1.36 -0.23 -5.79
C ILE A 90 -1.89 -1.62 -5.50
N LEU A 91 -2.89 -1.67 -4.62
CA LEU A 91 -3.69 -2.86 -4.37
C LEU A 91 -5.03 -2.74 -5.09
N ALA A 92 -5.51 -3.82 -5.69
CA ALA A 92 -6.79 -3.85 -6.39
C ALA A 92 -7.68 -4.95 -5.79
N HIS A 93 -8.80 -4.55 -5.19
CA HIS A 93 -9.73 -5.48 -4.56
C HIS A 93 -11.18 -5.15 -4.89
N GLY A 94 -11.98 -6.20 -5.09
CA GLY A 94 -13.42 -6.08 -5.26
C GLY A 94 -14.09 -5.49 -4.01
N LYS A 95 -15.09 -4.66 -4.22
CA LYS A 95 -15.89 -4.03 -3.16
C LYS A 95 -16.42 -5.05 -2.14
N GLU A 96 -16.89 -6.20 -2.62
CA GLU A 96 -17.39 -7.30 -1.77
C GLU A 96 -16.29 -7.91 -0.91
N THR A 97 -15.11 -8.19 -1.48
CA THR A 97 -13.96 -8.71 -0.75
C THR A 97 -13.52 -7.79 0.38
N ILE A 98 -13.53 -6.47 0.10
CA ILE A 98 -13.23 -5.47 1.11
C ILE A 98 -14.32 -5.44 2.20
N ALA A 99 -15.59 -5.47 1.82
CA ALA A 99 -16.70 -5.47 2.76
C ALA A 99 -16.64 -6.69 3.70
N ASP A 100 -16.31 -7.86 3.17
CA ASP A 100 -16.16 -9.08 3.96
C ASP A 100 -14.92 -9.02 4.87
N ALA A 101 -13.82 -8.44 4.40
CA ALA A 101 -12.64 -8.20 5.23
C ALA A 101 -12.95 -7.22 6.39
N ILE A 102 -13.72 -6.16 6.12
CA ILE A 102 -14.18 -5.22 7.14
C ILE A 102 -15.07 -5.92 8.17
N LYS A 103 -16.06 -6.71 7.73
CA LYS A 103 -16.90 -7.53 8.63
C LYS A 103 -16.06 -8.51 9.47
N ALA A 104 -14.98 -9.03 8.89
CA ALA A 104 -14.00 -9.86 9.58
C ALA A 104 -13.03 -9.05 10.46
N ASN A 105 -13.31 -7.77 10.72
CA ASN A 105 -12.52 -6.89 11.57
C ASN A 105 -11.06 -6.73 11.09
N ASN A 106 -10.86 -6.64 9.77
CA ASN A 106 -9.55 -6.42 9.18
C ASN A 106 -9.10 -4.97 9.39
N LYS A 107 -8.07 -4.78 10.23
CA LYS A 107 -7.53 -3.46 10.57
C LYS A 107 -7.09 -2.66 9.34
N PHE A 108 -6.48 -3.31 8.34
CA PHE A 108 -5.96 -2.62 7.17
C PHE A 108 -7.08 -1.91 6.39
N PHE A 109 -8.12 -2.64 5.99
CA PHE A 109 -9.23 -2.03 5.24
C PHE A 109 -10.05 -1.04 6.06
N ILE A 110 -10.25 -1.33 7.36
CA ILE A 110 -10.94 -0.41 8.26
C ILE A 110 -10.19 0.93 8.35
N THR A 111 -8.87 0.89 8.55
CA THR A 111 -8.04 2.10 8.60
C THR A 111 -8.08 2.86 7.26
N ILE A 112 -7.99 2.18 6.12
CA ILE A 112 -8.06 2.86 4.81
C ILE A 112 -9.41 3.56 4.62
N TYR A 113 -10.52 2.90 4.94
CA TYR A 113 -11.85 3.51 4.80
C TYR A 113 -12.06 4.67 5.78
N ASN A 114 -11.49 4.58 6.97
CA ASN A 114 -11.63 5.61 7.99
C ASN A 114 -10.70 6.80 7.79
N ASP A 115 -9.48 6.59 7.32
CA ASP A 115 -8.40 7.59 7.37
C ASP A 115 -7.80 7.89 5.99
N GLY A 116 -7.96 7.00 4.99
CA GLY A 116 -7.43 7.16 3.65
C GLY A 116 -8.08 8.29 2.85
N GLN A 117 -7.28 9.00 2.05
CA GLN A 117 -7.76 10.07 1.20
C GLN A 117 -8.47 9.50 -0.03
N ILE A 118 -9.73 9.85 -0.26
CA ILE A 118 -10.45 9.51 -1.49
C ILE A 118 -9.90 10.37 -2.62
N LEU A 119 -9.28 9.74 -3.62
CA LEU A 119 -8.78 10.40 -4.83
C LEU A 119 -9.82 10.39 -5.95
N TYR A 120 -10.68 9.37 -5.98
CA TYR A 120 -11.73 9.19 -6.96
C TYR A 120 -12.89 8.39 -6.37
N SER A 121 -14.11 8.76 -6.72
CA SER A 121 -15.32 7.96 -6.48
C SER A 121 -16.24 8.07 -7.69
N ARG A 122 -16.72 6.93 -8.20
CA ARG A 122 -17.56 6.85 -9.41
C ARG A 122 -18.90 7.58 -9.23
N ASP A 123 -19.45 7.56 -8.03
CA ASP A 123 -20.68 8.24 -7.63
C ASP A 123 -20.49 9.75 -7.33
N GLY A 124 -19.26 10.25 -7.44
CA GLY A 124 -18.92 11.64 -7.09
C GLY A 124 -18.87 11.94 -5.60
N MET A 125 -19.16 10.96 -4.73
CA MET A 125 -19.10 11.13 -3.28
C MET A 125 -17.65 11.05 -2.78
N VAL A 126 -17.05 12.22 -2.58
CA VAL A 126 -15.68 12.36 -2.04
C VAL A 126 -15.65 12.47 -0.51
N GLN A 127 -16.81 12.48 0.14
CA GLN A 127 -16.93 12.55 1.60
C GLN A 127 -17.30 11.20 2.20
N ARG A 128 -16.69 10.89 3.34
CA ARG A 128 -16.99 9.68 4.10
C ARG A 128 -18.37 9.83 4.74
N THR A 129 -19.24 8.85 4.54
CA THR A 129 -20.58 8.86 5.13
C THR A 129 -20.60 8.30 6.56
N HIS A 130 -19.68 7.39 6.90
CA HIS A 130 -19.71 6.64 8.17
C HIS A 130 -18.31 6.22 8.64
N ILE A 131 -18.09 6.24 9.96
CA ILE A 131 -16.88 5.69 10.60
C ILE A 131 -17.10 4.20 10.89
N ILE A 132 -16.11 3.38 10.54
CA ILE A 132 -16.13 1.94 10.76
C ILE A 132 -15.34 1.61 12.04
N ASN A 133 -16.00 1.05 13.04
CA ASN A 133 -15.34 0.75 14.32
C ASN A 133 -14.53 -0.55 14.23
N PHE A 134 -13.24 -0.48 14.56
CA PHE A 134 -12.41 -1.66 14.81
C PHE A 134 -12.73 -2.23 16.20
N ILE A 135 -12.88 -3.56 16.30
CA ILE A 135 -13.18 -4.27 17.56
C ILE A 135 -11.87 -4.89 18.10
N PRO A 136 -11.19 -4.31 19.10
CA PRO A 136 -9.86 -4.77 19.51
C PRO A 136 -9.85 -6.20 20.05
N THR A 137 -10.92 -6.62 20.73
CA THR A 137 -11.05 -7.96 21.34
C THR A 137 -11.03 -9.07 20.30
N GLN A 138 -11.67 -8.89 19.14
CA GLN A 138 -11.61 -9.86 18.04
C GLN A 138 -10.20 -9.95 17.42
N GLY A 139 -9.48 -8.82 17.36
CA GLY A 139 -8.08 -8.78 16.94
C GLY A 139 -7.18 -9.61 17.86
N ALA A 140 -7.37 -9.49 19.18
CA ALA A 140 -6.65 -10.27 20.18
C ALA A 140 -6.90 -11.78 20.04
N VAL A 141 -8.16 -12.21 19.82
CA VAL A 141 -8.50 -13.62 19.61
C VAL A 141 -7.79 -14.19 18.37
N LYS A 142 -7.77 -13.46 17.26
CA LYS A 142 -7.04 -13.88 16.05
C LYS A 142 -5.53 -13.97 16.28
N ALA A 143 -4.95 -12.99 16.98
CA ALA A 143 -3.54 -12.99 17.33
C ALA A 143 -3.18 -14.20 18.21
N GLN A 144 -4.01 -14.51 19.20
CA GLN A 144 -3.84 -15.69 20.07
C GLN A 144 -3.88 -16.99 19.27
N LYS A 145 -4.83 -17.12 18.32
CA LYS A 145 -4.90 -18.31 17.45
C LYS A 145 -3.64 -18.48 16.61
N HIS A 146 -3.12 -17.39 16.03
CA HIS A 146 -1.87 -17.44 15.27
C HIS A 146 -0.67 -17.77 16.16
N TYR A 147 -0.60 -17.20 17.37
CA TYR A 147 0.45 -17.52 18.34
C TYR A 147 0.42 -19.01 18.69
N ASN A 148 -0.74 -19.53 19.11
CA ASN A 148 -0.91 -20.93 19.50
C ASN A 148 -0.56 -21.91 18.38
N HIS A 149 -0.76 -21.53 17.12
CA HIS A 149 -0.42 -22.38 15.97
C HIS A 149 1.05 -22.25 15.55
N ARG A 150 1.57 -21.03 15.44
CA ARG A 150 2.90 -20.77 14.87
C ARG A 150 4.03 -20.95 15.88
N PHE A 151 3.78 -20.66 17.16
CA PHE A 151 4.81 -20.75 18.18
C PHE A 151 5.31 -22.20 18.37
N PRO A 152 4.43 -23.23 18.49
CA PRO A 152 4.89 -24.61 18.57
C PRO A 152 5.65 -25.08 17.32
N LEU A 153 5.22 -24.66 16.12
CA LEU A 153 5.93 -24.97 14.88
C LEU A 153 7.35 -24.38 14.90
N ALA A 154 7.50 -23.10 15.26
CA ALA A 154 8.80 -22.45 15.39
C ALA A 154 9.68 -23.14 16.43
N THR A 155 9.10 -23.57 17.57
CA THR A 155 9.81 -24.34 18.59
C THR A 155 10.28 -25.70 18.05
N GLY A 156 9.43 -26.42 17.31
CA GLY A 156 9.77 -27.69 16.69
C GLY A 156 10.89 -27.56 15.65
N PHE A 157 10.82 -26.53 14.80
CA PHE A 157 11.89 -26.19 13.86
C PHE A 157 13.21 -25.92 14.58
N LEU A 158 13.18 -25.09 15.63
CA LEU A 158 14.38 -24.76 16.41
C LEU A 158 14.97 -26.00 17.08
N LYS A 159 14.13 -26.87 17.64
CA LYS A 159 14.58 -28.11 18.28
C LYS A 159 15.24 -29.05 17.27
N SER A 160 14.61 -29.25 16.12
CA SER A 160 15.13 -30.12 15.06
C SER A 160 16.44 -29.56 14.48
N ALA A 161 16.52 -28.25 14.28
CA ALA A 161 17.75 -27.59 13.82
C ALA A 161 18.91 -27.78 14.82
N LYS A 162 18.63 -27.68 16.12
CA LYS A 162 19.62 -27.97 17.17
C LYS A 162 20.06 -29.42 17.15
N GLU A 163 19.14 -30.37 17.01
CA GLU A 163 19.47 -31.80 16.94
C GLU A 163 20.34 -32.13 15.72
N CYS A 164 20.00 -31.60 14.53
CA CYS A 164 20.83 -31.77 13.34
C CYS A 164 22.24 -31.20 13.52
N LEU A 165 22.34 -30.00 14.11
CA LEU A 165 23.63 -29.37 14.39
C LEU A 165 24.48 -30.19 15.38
N THR A 166 23.88 -30.64 16.49
CA THR A 166 24.57 -31.46 17.50
C THR A 166 25.05 -32.80 16.92
N ASN A 167 24.25 -33.41 16.06
CA ASN A 167 24.56 -34.69 15.43
C ASN A 167 25.37 -34.56 14.13
N GLN A 168 25.82 -33.36 13.78
CA GLN A 168 26.57 -33.08 12.54
C GLN A 168 25.85 -33.52 11.26
N HIS A 169 24.52 -33.54 11.27
CA HIS A 169 23.69 -33.77 10.10
C HIS A 169 23.59 -32.48 9.27
N TYR A 170 24.65 -32.20 8.52
CA TYR A 170 24.69 -31.10 7.56
C TYR A 170 24.22 -31.61 6.20
N ASN A 171 23.48 -30.79 5.46
CA ASN A 171 23.35 -31.00 4.02
C ASN A 171 24.71 -30.64 3.40
N LEU A 172 25.41 -31.63 2.84
CA LEU A 172 26.56 -31.43 1.96
C LEU A 172 26.09 -30.95 0.58
#